data_AF-A0A9Q1IJW7-F1
#
_entry.id   AF-A0A9Q1IJW7-F1
#
_cell.length_a   1.000
_cell.length_b   1.000
_cell.length_c   1.000
_cell.angle_alpha   90.00
_cell.angle_beta   90.00
_cell.angle_gamma   90.00
#
_symmetry.space_group_name_H-M   'P 1'
#
loop_
_entity.id
_entity.type
_entity.pdbx_description
1 polymer ?
#
loop_
_entity_poly.entity_id
_entity_poly.type
_entity_poly.pdbx_seq_one_letter_code
_entity_poly.pdbx_strand_id
1 'polypeptide(L)'
;MVTLSVSSGVLAVEDLQEKDKVKGQGEKVLSISVSSLQSLNDLLGRVSYRSTVYSIKSGDLDVNSQVTVTTKTFLRYPEVNYLIKSIRKFYKDIKIIIADDSLEPQKVNGTNIEQYFMPPAQGWFAGRNLAVSQVTTKYFLWVDDDFYFTSNTSIERFVEVMESMPELDVVAGSVGMYANSFTLIYDEGDEEGGCLTRVKGNYQPIPSIPNCFFTSGVINFFLARTDAVRKVGFDPLLKRVGHSGS
;
A
#
# COMPACT_ATOMS: atom_id res chain seq x y z
N MET A 1 -9.36 -23.88 31.15
CA MET A 1 -8.29 -22.87 30.96
C MET A 1 -7.71 -23.07 29.59
N VAL A 2 -7.63 -22.00 28.78
CA VAL A 2 -7.01 -22.00 27.45
C VAL A 2 -5.85 -21.02 27.48
N THR A 3 -4.74 -21.38 26.83
CA THR A 3 -3.59 -20.52 26.65
C THR A 3 -3.34 -20.34 25.17
N LEU A 4 -3.29 -19.08 24.74
CA LEU A 4 -2.89 -18.67 23.41
C LEU A 4 -1.47 -18.13 23.48
N SER A 5 -0.63 -18.44 22.50
CA SER A 5 0.71 -17.89 22.41
C SER A 5 1.01 -17.45 20.99
N VAL A 6 1.75 -16.36 20.88
CA VAL A 6 2.25 -15.82 19.61
C VAL A 6 3.78 -15.73 19.66
N SER A 7 4.41 -15.99 18.52
CA SER A 7 5.87 -15.88 18.36
C SER A 7 6.34 -14.42 18.37
N SER A 8 5.54 -13.55 17.76
CA SER A 8 5.71 -12.11 17.58
C SER A 8 4.47 -11.38 18.06
N GLY A 9 4.58 -10.09 18.38
CA GLY A 9 3.43 -9.30 18.82
C GLY A 9 2.90 -9.60 20.21
N VAL A 10 1.67 -9.14 20.47
CA VAL A 10 0.96 -9.27 21.74
C VAL A 10 -0.51 -9.58 21.49
N LEU A 11 -1.12 -10.27 22.45
CA LEU A 11 -2.53 -10.61 22.45
C LEU A 11 -3.26 -9.76 23.49
N ALA A 12 -4.47 -9.32 23.15
CA ALA A 12 -5.37 -8.66 24.08
C ALA A 12 -6.80 -9.18 23.91
N VAL A 13 -7.67 -8.89 24.86
CA VAL A 13 -9.11 -9.13 24.73
C VAL A 13 -9.81 -7.79 24.79
N GLU A 14 -10.60 -7.48 23.76
CA GLU A 14 -11.37 -6.24 23.71
C GLU A 14 -12.56 -6.32 24.67
N ASP A 15 -12.90 -5.17 25.29
CA ASP A 15 -14.06 -5.02 26.18
C ASP A 15 -14.09 -6.01 27.37
N LEU A 16 -12.97 -6.18 28.07
CA LEU A 16 -12.92 -6.99 29.29
C LEU A 16 -13.85 -6.45 30.38
N GLN A 17 -14.58 -7.35 31.03
CA GLN A 17 -15.32 -7.05 32.25
C GLN A 17 -14.53 -7.52 33.48
N GLU A 18 -14.76 -6.92 34.66
CA GLU A 18 -14.06 -7.28 35.91
C GLU A 18 -14.18 -8.77 36.30
N LYS A 19 -15.25 -9.43 35.86
CA LYS A 19 -15.49 -10.87 36.10
C LYS A 19 -14.65 -11.79 35.23
N ASP A 20 -14.03 -11.28 34.17
CA ASP A 20 -13.29 -12.07 33.19
C ASP A 20 -11.87 -12.34 33.71
N LYS A 21 -11.58 -13.60 34.03
CA LYS A 21 -10.24 -14.00 34.48
C LYS A 21 -9.32 -14.24 33.28
N VAL A 22 -8.80 -13.15 32.74
CA VAL A 22 -7.81 -13.15 31.66
C VAL A 22 -6.46 -12.66 32.19
N LYS A 23 -5.39 -13.40 31.89
CA LYS A 23 -4.00 -13.06 32.25
C LYS A 23 -3.16 -12.88 30.98
N GLY A 24 -2.14 -12.02 31.03
CA GLY A 24 -1.25 -11.76 29.90
C GLY A 24 -1.81 -10.76 28.87
N GLN A 25 -2.62 -9.79 29.33
CA GLN A 25 -3.11 -8.71 28.48
C GLN A 25 -1.93 -7.89 27.94
N GLY A 26 -1.83 -7.76 26.62
CA GLY A 26 -0.71 -7.07 25.99
C GLY A 26 0.61 -7.83 26.07
N GLU A 27 0.58 -9.15 26.28
CA GLU A 27 1.76 -10.01 26.29
C GLU A 27 1.73 -11.04 25.15
N LYS A 28 2.85 -11.78 24.96
CA LYS A 28 2.96 -12.86 23.96
C LYS A 28 2.11 -14.10 24.29
N VAL A 29 1.72 -14.24 25.55
CA VAL A 29 0.98 -15.39 26.05
C VAL A 29 -0.25 -14.88 26.79
N LEU A 30 -1.43 -15.27 26.32
CA LEU A 30 -2.71 -14.90 26.91
C LEU A 30 -3.37 -16.15 27.49
N SER A 31 -3.72 -16.13 28.77
CA SER A 31 -4.41 -17.23 29.44
C SER A 31 -5.81 -16.83 29.88
N ILE A 32 -6.82 -17.58 29.41
CA ILE A 32 -8.23 -17.37 29.72
C ILE A 32 -8.74 -18.50 30.61
N SER A 33 -9.26 -18.15 31.78
CA SER A 33 -9.78 -19.11 32.77
C SER A 33 -11.24 -18.84 33.11
N VAL A 34 -12.14 -19.54 32.43
CA VAL A 34 -13.59 -19.43 32.66
C VAL A 34 -14.23 -20.79 32.95
N SER A 35 -15.41 -20.79 33.57
CA SER A 35 -16.15 -21.98 33.99
C SER A 35 -17.20 -22.46 32.98
N SER A 36 -17.50 -21.67 31.94
CA SER A 36 -18.50 -21.98 30.90
C SER A 36 -17.87 -21.93 29.51
N LEU A 37 -18.25 -22.89 28.66
CA LEU A 37 -17.85 -22.92 27.25
C LEU A 37 -18.36 -21.70 26.47
N GLN A 38 -19.57 -21.23 26.80
CA GLN A 38 -20.14 -20.04 26.15
C GLN A 38 -19.26 -18.82 26.40
N SER A 39 -18.93 -18.54 27.66
CA SER A 39 -18.07 -17.43 28.04
C SER A 39 -16.65 -17.56 27.47
N LEU A 40 -16.16 -18.79 27.29
CA LEU A 40 -14.87 -19.04 26.65
C LEU A 40 -14.90 -18.61 25.18
N ASN A 41 -15.92 -19.02 24.43
CA ASN A 41 -16.09 -18.65 23.03
C ASN A 41 -16.31 -17.14 22.86
N ASP A 42 -17.11 -16.53 23.74
CA ASP A 42 -17.37 -15.08 23.72
C ASP A 42 -16.09 -14.25 23.97
N LEU A 43 -15.18 -14.73 24.83
CA LEU A 43 -13.88 -14.08 25.05
C LEU A 43 -12.90 -14.34 23.90
N LEU A 44 -12.85 -15.57 23.38
CA LEU A 44 -11.99 -15.91 22.24
C LEU A 44 -12.35 -15.12 20.98
N GLY A 45 -13.64 -14.87 20.75
CA GLY A 45 -14.11 -14.06 19.62
C GLY A 45 -13.71 -12.58 19.67
N ARG A 46 -13.21 -12.10 20.81
CA ARG A 46 -12.73 -10.72 21.04
C ARG A 46 -11.23 -10.65 21.26
N VAL A 47 -10.50 -11.75 21.06
CA VAL A 47 -9.05 -11.73 21.13
C VAL A 47 -8.52 -10.96 19.93
N SER A 48 -7.80 -9.87 20.21
CA SER A 48 -7.06 -9.10 19.21
C SER A 48 -5.59 -9.44 19.26
N TYR A 49 -4.97 -9.43 18.08
CA TYR A 49 -3.53 -9.51 17.91
C TYR A 49 -2.99 -8.15 17.50
N ARG A 50 -1.93 -7.70 18.17
CA ARG A 50 -1.18 -6.50 17.78
C ARG A 50 0.28 -6.84 17.63
N SER A 51 0.85 -6.62 16.45
CA SER A 51 2.30 -6.76 16.28
C SER A 51 3.04 -5.68 17.08
N THR A 52 4.06 -6.10 17.83
CA THR A 52 4.99 -5.24 18.61
C THR A 52 6.39 -5.24 18.01
N VAL A 53 6.60 -6.06 16.99
CA VAL A 53 7.84 -6.15 16.23
C VAL A 53 7.42 -6.03 14.77
N TYR A 54 7.49 -4.81 14.23
CA TYR A 54 7.49 -4.61 12.78
C TYR A 54 8.83 -5.09 12.25
N SER A 55 8.95 -6.40 12.03
CA SER A 55 10.15 -6.97 11.41
C SER A 55 9.73 -7.63 10.11
N ILE A 56 10.38 -7.17 9.03
CA ILE A 56 10.24 -7.53 7.61
C ILE A 56 10.31 -9.06 7.36
N LYS A 57 10.60 -9.89 8.38
CA LYS A 57 10.85 -11.33 8.26
C LYS A 57 10.03 -12.24 9.17
N SER A 58 9.19 -11.73 10.07
CA SER A 58 8.22 -12.60 10.74
C SER A 58 7.04 -12.81 9.79
N GLY A 59 6.60 -14.06 9.61
CA GLY A 59 5.51 -14.46 8.72
C GLY A 59 4.12 -13.91 9.07
N ASP A 60 4.05 -12.77 9.75
CA ASP A 60 2.83 -12.08 10.20
C ASP A 60 2.27 -11.12 9.15
N LEU A 61 3.07 -10.72 8.16
CA LEU A 61 2.67 -9.84 7.07
C LEU A 61 2.87 -10.55 5.74
N ASP A 62 1.90 -11.38 5.35
CA ASP A 62 1.85 -11.86 3.97
C ASP A 62 1.46 -10.69 3.06
N VAL A 63 2.47 -10.01 2.51
CA VAL A 63 2.27 -8.89 1.57
C VAL A 63 1.44 -9.28 0.36
N ASN A 64 1.42 -10.57 -0.03
CA ASN A 64 0.62 -11.03 -1.16
C ASN A 64 -0.88 -10.86 -0.91
N SER A 65 -1.33 -10.97 0.34
CA SER A 65 -2.73 -10.77 0.73
C SER A 65 -3.12 -9.30 0.92
N GLN A 66 -2.13 -8.41 1.11
CA GLN A 66 -2.35 -7.01 1.48
C GLN A 66 -2.11 -6.04 0.33
N VAL A 67 -1.28 -6.41 -0.64
CA VAL A 67 -0.80 -5.53 -1.69
C VAL A 67 -0.99 -6.17 -3.06
N THR A 68 -1.54 -5.39 -3.98
CA THR A 68 -1.53 -5.70 -5.42
C THR A 68 -0.61 -4.71 -6.12
N VAL A 69 0.31 -5.20 -6.95
CA VAL A 69 1.11 -4.32 -7.80
C VAL A 69 0.27 -3.92 -9.01
N THR A 70 0.18 -2.64 -9.29
CA THR A 70 -0.57 -2.11 -10.43
C THR A 70 0.38 -1.35 -11.35
N THR A 71 0.24 -1.56 -12.65
CA THR A 71 0.98 -0.81 -13.65
C THR A 71 0.11 -0.53 -14.87
N LYS A 72 0.57 0.39 -15.72
CA LYS A 72 -0.04 0.71 -16.99
C LYS A 72 1.01 0.66 -18.07
N THR A 73 0.70 0.06 -19.21
CA THR A 73 1.59 -0.01 -20.36
C THR A 73 0.94 0.49 -21.65
N PHE A 74 1.78 0.92 -22.60
CA PHE A 74 1.41 1.29 -23.96
C PHE A 74 2.57 0.96 -24.89
N LEU A 75 2.42 -0.05 -25.74
CA LEU A 75 3.44 -0.47 -26.73
C LEU A 75 4.80 -0.86 -26.12
N ARG A 76 4.88 -1.11 -24.81
CA ARG A 76 6.12 -1.36 -24.04
C ARG A 76 6.17 -2.77 -23.43
N TYR A 77 5.91 -3.77 -24.27
CA TYR A 77 5.94 -5.18 -23.86
C TYR A 77 7.30 -5.66 -23.35
N PRO A 78 8.45 -5.28 -23.95
CA PRO A 78 9.75 -5.63 -23.40
C PRO A 78 9.94 -5.12 -21.97
N GLU A 79 9.54 -3.88 -21.70
CA GLU A 79 9.67 -3.21 -20.40
C GLU A 79 8.76 -3.87 -19.37
N VAL A 80 7.46 -4.04 -19.66
CA VAL A 80 6.52 -4.65 -18.70
C VAL A 80 6.91 -6.10 -18.38
N ASN A 81 7.41 -6.86 -19.36
CA ASN A 81 7.92 -8.21 -19.11
C ASN A 81 9.17 -8.21 -18.23
N TYR A 82 10.05 -7.20 -18.38
CA TYR A 82 11.21 -7.05 -17.52
C TYR A 82 10.83 -6.64 -16.10
N LEU A 83 9.88 -5.71 -15.94
CA LEU A 83 9.26 -5.36 -14.66
C LEU A 83 8.73 -6.61 -13.96
N ILE A 84 7.87 -7.38 -14.63
CA ILE A 84 7.29 -8.61 -14.07
C ILE A 84 8.38 -9.60 -13.65
N LYS A 85 9.37 -9.83 -14.52
CA LYS A 85 10.49 -10.73 -14.22
C LYS A 85 11.27 -10.25 -12.99
N SER A 86 11.46 -8.94 -12.83
CA SER A 86 12.14 -8.37 -11.67
C SER A 86 11.32 -8.50 -10.39
N ILE A 87 10.00 -8.25 -10.44
CA ILE A 87 9.08 -8.46 -9.30
C ILE A 87 9.14 -9.92 -8.85
N ARG A 88 9.04 -10.87 -9.79
CA ARG A 88 9.01 -12.32 -9.50
C ARG A 88 10.30 -12.86 -8.87
N LYS A 89 11.43 -12.13 -8.95
CA LYS A 89 12.66 -12.50 -8.21
C LYS A 89 12.49 -12.36 -6.69
N PHE A 90 11.67 -11.40 -6.24
CA PHE A 90 11.51 -11.05 -4.83
C PHE A 90 10.11 -11.40 -4.29
N TYR A 91 9.09 -11.29 -5.14
CA TYR A 91 7.67 -11.49 -4.83
C TYR A 91 7.05 -12.49 -5.81
N LYS A 92 7.21 -13.79 -5.54
CA LYS A 92 6.83 -14.87 -6.47
C LYS A 92 5.33 -14.92 -6.76
N ASP A 93 4.51 -14.66 -5.74
CA ASP A 93 3.07 -14.88 -5.81
C ASP A 93 2.24 -13.59 -5.74
N ILE A 94 2.86 -12.41 -5.62
CA ILE A 94 2.12 -11.15 -5.50
C ILE A 94 1.28 -10.90 -6.74
N LYS A 95 0.02 -10.47 -6.55
CA LYS A 95 -0.87 -10.15 -7.66
C LYS A 95 -0.35 -8.93 -8.43
N ILE A 96 -0.36 -9.01 -9.76
CA ILE A 96 -0.01 -7.92 -10.66
C ILE A 96 -1.21 -7.62 -11.56
N ILE A 97 -1.64 -6.36 -11.59
CA ILE A 97 -2.69 -5.87 -12.48
C ILE A 97 -2.05 -4.91 -13.50
N ILE A 98 -2.32 -5.15 -14.78
CA ILE A 98 -1.78 -4.38 -15.90
C ILE A 98 -2.96 -3.76 -16.64
N ALA A 99 -3.04 -2.43 -16.68
CA ALA A 99 -3.90 -1.72 -17.62
C ALA A 99 -3.14 -1.49 -18.93
N ASP A 100 -3.70 -1.92 -20.05
CA ASP A 100 -3.01 -1.92 -21.34
C ASP A 100 -3.89 -1.24 -22.39
N ASP A 101 -3.46 -0.06 -22.86
CA ASP A 101 -4.13 0.71 -23.90
C ASP A 101 -3.33 0.72 -25.22
N SER A 102 -2.50 -0.30 -25.44
CA SER A 102 -1.72 -0.50 -26.67
C SER A 102 -2.61 -0.56 -27.91
N LEU A 103 -2.06 -0.13 -29.06
CA LEU A 103 -2.76 -0.17 -30.35
C LEU A 103 -3.11 -1.62 -30.75
N GLU A 104 -2.15 -2.52 -30.58
CA GLU A 104 -2.29 -3.95 -30.86
C GLU A 104 -1.90 -4.72 -29.59
N PRO A 105 -2.87 -5.04 -28.72
CA PRO A 105 -2.54 -5.63 -27.44
C PRO A 105 -1.97 -7.06 -27.54
N GLN A 106 -0.91 -7.33 -26.78
CA GLN A 106 -0.28 -8.64 -26.68
C GLN A 106 -0.54 -9.21 -25.29
N LYS A 107 -0.86 -10.51 -25.23
CA LYS A 107 -1.08 -11.19 -23.95
C LYS A 107 0.22 -11.32 -23.18
N VAL A 108 0.24 -10.77 -21.97
CA VAL A 108 1.30 -10.97 -20.98
C VAL A 108 1.00 -12.24 -20.19
N ASN A 109 1.98 -13.15 -20.11
CA ASN A 109 1.83 -14.42 -19.41
C ASN A 109 2.60 -14.43 -18.09
N GLY A 110 2.03 -15.06 -17.07
CA GLY A 110 2.68 -15.28 -15.77
C GLY A 110 1.67 -15.70 -14.70
N THR A 111 2.18 -16.13 -13.55
CA THR A 111 1.35 -16.46 -12.38
C THR A 111 0.78 -15.19 -11.77
N ASN A 112 -0.47 -15.23 -11.30
CA ASN A 112 -1.14 -14.11 -10.60
C ASN A 112 -1.04 -12.77 -11.34
N ILE A 113 -1.20 -12.80 -12.66
CA ILE A 113 -1.26 -11.61 -13.53
C ILE A 113 -2.68 -11.47 -14.09
N GLU A 114 -3.25 -10.29 -13.93
CA GLU A 114 -4.48 -9.89 -14.62
C GLU A 114 -4.15 -8.71 -15.55
N GLN A 115 -4.41 -8.88 -16.84
CA GLN A 115 -4.21 -7.85 -17.85
C GLN A 115 -5.57 -7.41 -18.37
N TYR A 116 -5.81 -6.10 -18.32
CA TYR A 116 -7.04 -5.48 -18.77
C TYR A 116 -6.77 -4.62 -19.99
N PHE A 117 -7.34 -5.02 -21.12
CA PHE A 117 -7.24 -4.30 -22.38
C PHE A 117 -8.25 -3.15 -22.42
N MET A 118 -7.74 -1.98 -22.76
CA MET A 118 -8.48 -0.74 -22.93
C MET A 118 -8.61 -0.40 -24.41
N PRO A 119 -9.56 0.48 -24.79
CA PRO A 119 -9.47 1.15 -26.07
C PRO A 119 -8.08 1.78 -26.25
N PRO A 120 -7.56 1.86 -27.49
CA PRO A 120 -6.22 2.39 -27.69
C PRO A 120 -6.05 3.83 -27.18
N ALA A 121 -4.87 4.13 -26.63
CA ALA A 121 -4.40 5.46 -26.28
C ALA A 121 -5.33 6.30 -25.36
N GLN A 122 -6.05 5.66 -24.43
CA GLN A 122 -6.87 6.38 -23.42
C GLN A 122 -6.01 7.21 -22.46
N GLY A 123 -4.74 6.81 -22.29
CA GLY A 123 -3.74 7.56 -21.57
C GLY A 123 -3.64 7.18 -20.11
N TRP A 124 -2.67 7.81 -19.45
CA TRP A 124 -2.13 7.39 -18.17
C TRP A 124 -3.14 7.36 -17.02
N PHE A 125 -3.93 8.43 -16.84
CA PHE A 125 -4.93 8.49 -15.77
C PHE A 125 -6.11 7.53 -15.96
N ALA A 126 -6.56 7.32 -17.20
CA ALA A 126 -7.59 6.33 -17.49
C ALA A 126 -7.11 4.92 -17.14
N GLY A 127 -5.87 4.58 -17.51
CA GLY A 127 -5.29 3.28 -17.15
C GLY A 127 -5.04 3.11 -15.65
N ARG A 128 -4.65 4.17 -14.94
CA ARG A 128 -4.58 4.17 -13.47
C ARG A 128 -5.92 3.85 -12.83
N ASN A 129 -6.98 4.56 -13.23
CA ASN A 129 -8.32 4.32 -12.72
C ASN A 129 -8.77 2.89 -13.00
N LEU A 130 -8.53 2.38 -14.22
CA LEU A 130 -8.86 0.99 -14.54
C LEU A 130 -8.10 0.02 -13.63
N ALA A 131 -6.77 0.08 -13.57
CA ALA A 131 -5.99 -0.84 -12.75
C ALA A 131 -6.43 -0.82 -11.28
N VAL A 132 -6.59 0.37 -10.70
CA VAL A 132 -7.02 0.53 -9.30
C VAL A 132 -8.45 0.06 -9.08
N SER A 133 -9.35 0.17 -10.07
CA SER A 133 -10.73 -0.36 -9.96
C SER A 133 -10.79 -1.89 -9.84
N GLN A 134 -9.72 -2.60 -10.23
CA GLN A 134 -9.65 -4.06 -10.19
C GLN A 134 -8.95 -4.60 -8.92
N VAL A 135 -8.34 -3.71 -8.10
CA VAL A 135 -7.64 -4.10 -6.86
C VAL A 135 -8.62 -4.56 -5.77
N THR A 136 -8.41 -5.71 -5.17
CA THR A 136 -9.23 -6.18 -4.03
C THR A 136 -8.49 -6.13 -2.70
N THR A 137 -7.17 -5.92 -2.73
CA THR A 137 -6.32 -5.85 -1.55
C THR A 137 -6.43 -4.48 -0.86
N LYS A 138 -6.10 -4.44 0.44
CA LYS A 138 -6.11 -3.21 1.27
C LYS A 138 -5.30 -2.08 0.65
N TYR A 139 -4.15 -2.43 0.06
CA TYR A 139 -3.26 -1.52 -0.61
C TYR A 139 -3.02 -1.91 -2.07
N PHE A 140 -2.61 -0.93 -2.87
CA PHE A 140 -1.94 -1.18 -4.13
C PHE A 140 -0.60 -0.47 -4.18
N LEU A 141 0.35 -1.05 -4.90
CA LEU A 141 1.63 -0.42 -5.23
C LEU A 141 1.59 0.01 -6.69
N TRP A 142 1.65 1.32 -6.94
CA TRP A 142 1.83 1.85 -8.28
C TRP A 142 3.28 1.80 -8.70
N VAL A 143 3.52 1.28 -9.91
CA VAL A 143 4.83 1.29 -10.58
C VAL A 143 4.64 1.63 -12.05
N ASP A 144 5.56 2.42 -12.61
CA ASP A 144 5.64 2.59 -14.06
C ASP A 144 6.24 1.31 -14.69
N ASP A 145 5.86 0.98 -15.92
CA ASP A 145 6.19 -0.28 -16.61
C ASP A 145 7.68 -0.42 -16.96
N ASP A 146 8.46 0.66 -16.86
CA ASP A 146 9.92 0.69 -17.01
C ASP A 146 10.69 0.60 -15.68
N PHE A 147 9.99 0.45 -14.55
CA PHE A 147 10.65 0.21 -13.26
C PHE A 147 11.14 -1.23 -13.14
N TYR A 148 12.12 -1.42 -12.26
CA TYR A 148 12.66 -2.74 -11.96
C TYR A 148 12.92 -2.89 -10.46
N PHE A 149 12.52 -4.05 -9.93
CA PHE A 149 12.71 -4.39 -8.54
C PHE A 149 14.15 -4.87 -8.33
N THR A 150 14.75 -4.40 -7.25
CA THR A 150 16.10 -4.76 -6.83
C THR A 150 16.08 -5.34 -5.41
N SER A 151 17.22 -5.79 -4.91
CA SER A 151 17.37 -6.22 -3.51
C SER A 151 17.06 -5.10 -2.50
N ASN A 152 17.03 -3.84 -2.93
CA ASN A 152 16.72 -2.69 -2.09
C ASN A 152 15.21 -2.35 -2.10
N THR A 153 14.43 -2.97 -2.98
CA THR A 153 12.98 -2.77 -3.04
C THR A 153 12.31 -3.62 -1.97
N SER A 154 11.59 -2.99 -1.04
CA SER A 154 10.85 -3.70 0.02
C SER A 154 9.45 -3.14 0.17
N ILE A 155 8.44 -3.89 -0.30
CA ILE A 155 7.01 -3.60 -0.14
C ILE A 155 6.61 -3.63 1.34
N GLU A 156 7.23 -4.53 2.11
CA GLU A 156 6.99 -4.69 3.55
C GLU A 156 7.19 -3.38 4.31
N ARG A 157 8.25 -2.62 3.96
CA ARG A 157 8.51 -1.31 4.59
C ARG A 157 7.43 -0.27 4.29
N PHE A 158 6.81 -0.31 3.11
CA PHE A 158 5.68 0.57 2.81
C PHE A 158 4.47 0.19 3.66
N VAL A 159 4.17 -1.11 3.75
CA VAL A 159 3.05 -1.61 4.57
C VAL A 159 3.28 -1.26 6.05
N GLU A 160 4.49 -1.43 6.56
CA GLU A 160 4.87 -1.04 7.93
C GLU A 160 4.56 0.44 8.22
N VAL A 161 4.99 1.36 7.34
CA VAL A 161 4.68 2.79 7.49
C VAL A 161 3.18 3.03 7.51
N MET A 162 2.44 2.43 6.57
CA MET A 162 0.99 2.61 6.43
C MET A 162 0.17 2.01 7.57
N GLU A 163 0.62 0.90 8.16
CA GLU A 163 -0.04 0.34 9.36
C GLU A 163 0.31 1.14 10.62
N SER A 164 1.51 1.73 10.69
CA SER A 164 1.92 2.56 11.83
C SER A 164 1.23 3.93 11.88
N MET A 165 0.72 4.41 10.75
CA MET A 165 0.12 5.74 10.58
C MET A 165 -1.22 5.63 9.83
N PRO A 166 -2.32 5.29 10.53
CA PRO A 166 -3.63 5.07 9.91
C PRO A 166 -4.16 6.24 9.07
N GLU A 167 -3.77 7.46 9.40
CA GLU A 167 -4.13 8.71 8.71
C GLU A 167 -3.42 8.93 7.37
N LEU A 168 -2.37 8.17 7.06
CA LEU A 168 -1.71 8.25 5.77
C LEU A 168 -2.51 7.50 4.70
N ASP A 169 -2.76 8.16 3.58
CA ASP A 169 -3.36 7.55 2.39
C ASP A 169 -2.33 7.00 1.40
N VAL A 170 -1.13 7.59 1.38
CA VAL A 170 -0.06 7.28 0.41
C VAL A 170 1.31 7.36 1.08
N VAL A 171 2.18 6.43 0.74
CA VAL A 171 3.62 6.44 1.06
C VAL A 171 4.43 6.15 -0.20
N ALA A 172 5.54 6.85 -0.40
CA ALA A 172 6.37 6.70 -1.60
C ALA A 172 7.82 6.33 -1.27
N GLY A 173 8.45 5.64 -2.21
CA GLY A 173 9.87 5.32 -2.17
C GLY A 173 10.67 6.15 -3.17
N SER A 174 11.96 5.86 -3.25
CA SER A 174 12.84 6.43 -4.27
C SER A 174 13.01 5.48 -5.46
N VAL A 175 13.20 6.05 -6.65
CA VAL A 175 13.58 5.31 -7.86
C VAL A 175 15.03 5.66 -8.19
N GLY A 176 15.96 4.72 -7.96
CA GLY A 176 17.39 5.01 -8.00
C GLY A 176 17.77 6.08 -6.96
N MET A 177 18.45 7.14 -7.38
CA MET A 177 18.79 8.29 -6.53
C MET A 177 17.67 9.35 -6.45
N TYR A 178 16.57 9.15 -7.16
CA TYR A 178 15.49 10.12 -7.26
C TYR A 178 14.39 9.84 -6.23
N ALA A 179 14.27 10.73 -5.24
CA ALA A 179 13.11 10.85 -4.37
C ALA A 179 12.48 12.21 -4.63
N ASN A 180 11.74 12.33 -5.73
CA ASN A 180 11.10 13.58 -6.13
C ASN A 180 9.79 13.75 -5.38
N SER A 181 9.85 14.41 -4.23
CA SER A 181 8.70 14.89 -3.47
C SER A 181 8.57 16.41 -3.56
N PHE A 182 7.37 16.91 -3.29
CA PHE A 182 7.11 18.34 -3.26
C PHE A 182 6.03 18.70 -2.25
N THR A 183 6.13 19.90 -1.69
CA THR A 183 5.09 20.51 -0.87
C THR A 183 4.23 21.43 -1.73
N LEU A 184 2.94 21.48 -1.42
CA LEU A 184 1.99 22.42 -2.00
C LEU A 184 1.72 23.49 -0.94
N ILE A 185 2.02 24.74 -1.28
CA ILE A 185 1.70 25.90 -0.45
C ILE A 185 0.46 26.53 -1.08
N TYR A 186 -0.59 26.68 -0.28
CA TYR A 186 -1.80 27.38 -0.68
C TYR A 186 -1.79 28.79 -0.11
N ASP A 187 -1.81 29.77 -0.98
CA ASP A 187 -1.99 31.17 -0.63
C ASP A 187 -3.47 31.50 -0.81
N GLU A 188 -4.15 31.80 0.30
CA GLU A 188 -5.58 32.15 0.30
C GLU A 188 -5.83 33.39 -0.58
N GLY A 189 -6.79 33.27 -1.48
CA GLY A 189 -7.15 34.32 -2.44
C GLY A 189 -8.48 34.98 -2.10
N ASP A 190 -8.99 35.77 -3.03
CA ASP A 190 -10.30 36.42 -2.95
C ASP A 190 -11.39 35.59 -3.66
N GLU A 191 -12.46 36.25 -4.13
CA GLU A 191 -13.58 35.61 -4.83
C GLU A 191 -13.16 34.89 -6.13
N GLU A 192 -11.96 35.17 -6.68
CA GLU A 192 -11.41 34.49 -7.85
C GLU A 192 -10.63 33.21 -7.50
N GLY A 193 -10.41 32.94 -6.21
CA GLY A 193 -9.72 31.76 -5.70
C GLY A 193 -8.26 32.00 -5.31
N GLY A 194 -7.69 31.03 -4.59
CA GLY A 194 -6.31 31.09 -4.08
C GLY A 194 -5.27 30.48 -5.03
N CYS A 195 -4.00 30.78 -4.77
CA CYS A 195 -2.87 30.28 -5.54
C CYS A 195 -2.29 29.01 -4.91
N LEU A 196 -1.95 28.01 -5.74
CA LEU A 196 -1.30 26.79 -5.27
C LEU A 196 0.11 26.68 -5.85
N THR A 197 1.12 26.80 -4.99
CA THR A 197 2.53 26.81 -5.37
C THR A 197 3.20 25.48 -5.04
N ARG A 198 3.89 24.89 -6.02
CA ARG A 198 4.70 23.68 -5.83
C ARG A 198 6.13 24.06 -5.41
N VAL A 199 6.55 23.63 -4.23
CA VAL A 199 7.91 23.85 -3.72
C VAL A 199 8.64 22.52 -3.56
N LYS A 200 9.91 22.46 -3.99
CA LYS A 200 10.75 21.27 -3.80
C LYS A 200 11.07 21.12 -2.31
N GLY A 201 10.76 19.96 -1.75
CA GLY A 201 11.06 19.67 -0.35
C GLY A 201 10.02 18.76 0.30
N ASN A 202 10.13 18.63 1.61
CA ASN A 202 9.25 17.88 2.47
C ASN A 202 8.86 18.74 3.68
N TYR A 203 7.78 18.35 4.35
CA TYR A 203 7.45 18.84 5.68
C TYR A 203 8.31 18.11 6.75
N GLN A 204 7.87 18.14 8.01
CA GLN A 204 8.52 17.45 9.12
C GLN A 204 8.62 15.92 8.91
N PRO A 205 9.62 15.26 9.55
CA PRO A 205 9.67 13.80 9.60
C PRO A 205 8.50 13.21 10.39
N ILE A 206 8.17 11.96 10.12
CA ILE A 206 7.24 11.18 10.94
C ILE A 206 7.92 10.91 12.30
N PRO A 207 7.28 11.24 13.45
CA PRO A 207 7.93 11.12 14.76
C PRO A 207 8.48 9.73 15.08
N SER A 208 7.76 8.67 14.67
CA SER A 208 8.15 7.28 14.88
C SER A 208 9.12 6.74 13.81
N ILE A 209 9.26 7.43 12.68
CA ILE A 209 10.04 6.98 11.51
C ILE A 209 10.82 8.18 10.95
N PRO A 210 11.96 8.57 11.56
CA PRO A 210 12.64 9.84 11.27
C PRO A 210 13.20 9.97 9.84
N ASN A 211 13.34 8.85 9.12
CA ASN A 211 13.77 8.83 7.73
C ASN A 211 12.60 8.93 6.72
N CYS A 212 11.36 9.06 7.21
CA CYS A 212 10.16 9.26 6.41
C CYS A 212 9.60 10.66 6.69
N PHE A 213 9.15 11.35 5.65
CA PHE A 213 8.74 12.76 5.75
C PHE A 213 7.36 12.96 5.15
N PHE A 214 6.58 13.83 5.75
CA PHE A 214 5.31 14.26 5.16
C PHE A 214 5.57 15.10 3.91
N THR A 215 4.70 14.97 2.90
CA THR A 215 4.80 15.71 1.63
C THR A 215 3.43 15.86 0.99
N SER A 216 3.29 16.77 0.01
CA SER A 216 2.02 16.97 -0.71
C SER A 216 1.96 16.20 -2.03
N GLY A 217 3.09 15.75 -2.56
CA GLY A 217 3.12 14.93 -3.76
C GLY A 217 4.39 14.11 -3.89
N VAL A 218 4.26 12.98 -4.57
CA VAL A 218 5.27 11.91 -4.62
C VAL A 218 5.52 11.42 -6.05
N ILE A 219 6.64 10.73 -6.24
CA ILE A 219 6.98 10.04 -7.49
C ILE A 219 6.05 8.84 -7.75
N ASN A 220 6.00 8.36 -9.00
CA ASN A 220 5.22 7.19 -9.44
C ASN A 220 5.71 5.83 -8.90
N PHE A 221 6.33 5.82 -7.72
CA PHE A 221 6.66 4.62 -6.96
C PHE A 221 6.07 4.77 -5.55
N PHE A 222 4.80 4.40 -5.40
CA PHE A 222 4.07 4.62 -4.16
C PHE A 222 3.12 3.47 -3.84
N LEU A 223 2.92 3.23 -2.55
CA LEU A 223 1.89 2.36 -2.02
C LEU A 223 0.78 3.22 -1.43
N ALA A 224 -0.47 2.89 -1.74
CA ALA A 224 -1.62 3.68 -1.33
C ALA A 224 -2.77 2.80 -0.83
N ARG A 225 -3.60 3.36 0.06
CA ARG A 225 -4.88 2.76 0.46
C ARG A 225 -5.80 2.68 -0.75
N THR A 226 -6.27 1.48 -1.05
CA THR A 226 -7.13 1.25 -2.23
C THR A 226 -8.43 2.04 -2.12
N ASP A 227 -9.06 2.09 -0.94
CA ASP A 227 -10.32 2.78 -0.73
C ASP A 227 -10.17 4.32 -0.79
N ALA A 228 -9.10 4.87 -0.23
CA ALA A 228 -8.81 6.30 -0.27
C ALA A 228 -8.67 6.80 -1.71
N VAL A 229 -7.84 6.13 -2.52
CA VAL A 229 -7.62 6.53 -3.92
C VAL A 229 -8.88 6.35 -4.75
N ARG A 230 -9.69 5.32 -4.50
CA ARG A 230 -10.97 5.11 -5.22
C ARG A 230 -12.01 6.20 -4.96
N LYS A 231 -11.99 6.84 -3.79
CA LYS A 231 -12.93 7.93 -3.47
C LYS A 231 -12.69 9.18 -4.32
N VAL A 232 -11.44 9.42 -4.71
CA VAL A 232 -11.04 10.62 -5.46
C VAL A 232 -10.78 10.35 -6.94
N GLY A 233 -10.24 9.17 -7.26
CA GLY A 233 -9.82 8.80 -8.61
C GLY A 233 -8.64 9.62 -9.14
N PHE A 234 -8.24 9.32 -10.37
CA PHE A 234 -7.24 10.07 -11.12
C PHE A 234 -7.91 10.89 -12.22
N ASP A 235 -7.93 12.21 -12.06
CA ASP A 235 -8.64 13.11 -12.97
C ASP A 235 -7.86 13.35 -14.29
N PRO A 236 -8.40 12.95 -15.46
CA PRO A 236 -7.80 13.22 -16.76
C PRO A 236 -7.57 14.71 -17.07
N LEU A 237 -8.26 15.64 -16.41
CA LEU A 237 -8.08 17.08 -16.60
C LEU A 237 -6.73 17.59 -16.06
N LEU A 238 -6.10 16.85 -15.14
CA LEU A 238 -4.80 17.20 -14.54
C LEU A 238 -3.60 16.67 -15.36
N LYS A 239 -3.82 16.18 -16.59
CA LYS A 239 -2.79 15.51 -17.44
C LYS A 239 -1.50 16.33 -17.62
N ARG A 240 -1.58 17.67 -17.62
CA ARG A 240 -0.42 18.56 -17.78
C ARG A 240 0.57 18.55 -16.60
N VAL A 241 0.16 18.08 -15.41
CA VAL A 241 0.98 18.10 -14.19
C VAL A 241 1.36 16.68 -13.73
N GLY A 242 0.62 15.66 -14.17
CA GLY A 242 0.80 14.26 -13.75
C GLY A 242 2.01 13.56 -14.38
N HIS A 243 2.46 14.00 -15.55
CA HIS A 243 3.61 13.43 -16.24
C HIS A 243 4.52 14.57 -16.71
N SER A 244 5.70 14.69 -16.11
CA SER A 244 6.78 15.47 -16.72
C SER A 244 7.22 14.69 -17.95
N GLY A 245 6.87 15.19 -19.14
CA GLY A 245 7.27 14.59 -20.41
C GLY A 245 8.76 14.32 -20.41
N SER A 246 9.12 13.05 -20.58
CA SER A 246 10.43 12.63 -21.05
C SER A 246 10.65 13.09 -22.49
#